data_AF-A0A536VSK4-F1
#
_entry.id   AF-A0A536VSK4-F1
#
_cell.length_a   1.000
_cell.length_b   1.000
_cell.length_c   1.000
_cell.angle_alpha   90.00
_cell.angle_beta   90.00
_cell.angle_gamma   90.00
#
_symmetry.space_group_name_H-M   'P 1'
#
loop_
_entity.id
_entity.type
_entity.pdbx_description
1 polymer ?
#
loop_
_entity_poly.entity_id
_entity_poly.type
_entity_poly.pdbx_seq_one_letter_code
_entity_poly.pdbx_strand_id
1 'polypeptide(L)'
;MGGEAVDPADQHRARAHQESLDRYAAMPRADDIESRFRTAGHFTEALTKGSFALFCQPIVPVESAKVDYKYLEIFVRFREEEDKLLPPGTFFPILEANHLTPLLDRWVVREVLRWSVDKQSSQPNWHIPR
;
A
#
# COMPACT_ATOMS: atom_id res chain seq x y z
N MET A 1 27.00 0.75 34.24
CA MET A 1 26.73 0.01 32.99
C MET A 1 25.24 0.12 32.73
N GLY A 2 24.82 1.15 31.99
CA GLY A 2 23.42 1.39 31.68
C GLY A 2 23.04 0.57 30.45
N GLY A 3 22.19 -0.44 30.63
CA GLY A 3 21.56 -1.13 29.52
C GLY A 3 20.51 -0.22 28.91
N GLU A 4 20.73 0.18 27.66
CA GLU A 4 19.77 0.94 26.87
C GLU A 4 18.54 0.05 26.65
N ALA A 5 17.44 0.37 27.31
CA ALA A 5 16.19 -0.35 27.15
C ALA A 5 15.65 -0.06 25.75
N VAL A 6 15.78 -1.04 24.85
CA VAL A 6 15.24 -0.97 23.49
C VAL A 6 13.73 -0.75 23.56
N ASP A 7 13.26 0.35 22.97
CA ASP A 7 11.84 0.71 22.92
C ASP A 7 11.01 -0.45 22.32
N PRO A 8 9.97 -0.95 23.01
CA PRO A 8 9.07 -1.98 22.49
C PRO A 8 8.49 -1.62 21.10
N ALA A 9 8.27 -0.34 20.81
CA ALA A 9 7.78 0.12 19.52
C ALA A 9 8.78 -0.13 18.37
N ASP A 10 10.08 -0.02 18.64
CA ASP A 10 11.13 -0.29 17.65
C ASP A 10 11.30 -1.78 17.38
N GLN A 11 11.07 -2.63 18.39
CA GLN A 11 11.03 -4.09 18.19
C GLN A 11 9.85 -4.51 17.30
N HIS A 12 8.68 -3.90 17.49
CA HIS A 12 7.51 -4.14 16.63
C HIS A 12 7.75 -3.70 15.18
N ARG A 13 8.42 -2.55 14.96
CA ARG A 13 8.80 -2.08 13.62
C ARG A 13 9.81 -2.99 12.95
N ALA A 14 10.86 -3.39 13.65
CA ALA A 14 11.89 -4.28 13.12
C ALA A 14 11.30 -5.63 12.73
N ARG A 15 10.42 -6.18 13.57
CA ARG A 15 9.73 -7.44 13.28
C ARG A 15 8.78 -7.33 12.08
N ALA A 16 7.96 -6.27 12.01
CA ALA A 16 7.07 -6.05 10.87
C ALA A 16 7.84 -5.81 9.56
N HIS A 17 8.99 -5.15 9.63
CA HIS A 17 9.89 -4.96 8.50
C HIS A 17 10.49 -6.29 8.05
N GLN A 18 11.01 -7.11 8.97
CA GLN A 18 11.56 -8.44 8.64
C GLN A 18 10.49 -9.38 8.07
N GLU A 19 9.31 -9.43 8.67
CA GLU A 19 8.16 -10.20 8.15
C GLU A 19 7.67 -9.69 6.79
N SER A 20 7.92 -8.43 6.46
CA SER A 20 7.67 -7.87 5.14
C SER A 20 8.71 -8.37 4.15
N LEU A 21 10.00 -8.27 4.48
CA LEU A 21 11.12 -8.73 3.64
C LEU A 21 11.07 -10.23 3.35
N ASP A 22 10.76 -11.05 4.36
CA ASP A 22 10.63 -12.49 4.20
C ASP A 22 9.46 -12.85 3.27
N ARG A 23 8.35 -12.08 3.33
CA ARG A 23 7.26 -12.19 2.37
C ARG A 23 7.67 -11.75 0.97
N TYR A 24 8.46 -10.69 0.83
CA TYR A 24 9.02 -10.27 -0.47
C TYR A 24 9.88 -11.38 -1.10
N ALA A 25 10.68 -12.09 -0.30
CA ALA A 25 11.51 -13.20 -0.79
C ALA A 25 10.68 -14.42 -1.23
N ALA A 26 9.52 -14.66 -0.60
CA ALA A 26 8.60 -15.75 -0.95
C ALA A 26 7.60 -15.41 -2.07
N MET A 27 7.65 -14.18 -2.63
CA MET A 27 6.70 -13.74 -3.64
C MET A 27 7.02 -14.30 -5.04
N PRO A 28 5.98 -14.55 -5.87
CA PRO A 28 6.17 -14.92 -7.27
C PRO A 28 7.02 -13.87 -7.99
N ARG A 29 7.81 -14.29 -8.98
CA ARG A 29 8.56 -13.34 -9.81
C ARG A 29 7.63 -12.65 -10.81
N ALA A 30 8.06 -11.50 -11.32
CA ALA A 30 7.30 -10.75 -12.33
C ALA A 30 6.92 -11.63 -13.54
N ASP A 31 7.86 -12.46 -14.02
CA ASP A 31 7.63 -13.39 -15.14
C ASP A 31 6.50 -14.40 -14.86
N ASP A 32 6.36 -14.87 -13.60
CA ASP A 32 5.30 -15.79 -13.20
C ASP A 32 3.94 -15.09 -13.23
N ILE A 33 3.90 -13.81 -12.83
CA ILE A 33 2.69 -12.99 -12.87
C ILE A 33 2.33 -12.65 -14.30
N GLU A 34 3.29 -12.30 -15.16
CA GLU A 34 3.06 -12.04 -16.57
C GLU A 34 2.44 -13.28 -17.26
N SER A 35 2.97 -14.46 -16.95
CA SER A 35 2.44 -15.73 -17.45
C SER A 35 0.99 -16.01 -17.01
N ARG A 36 0.63 -15.61 -15.79
CA ARG A 36 -0.71 -15.79 -15.19
C ARG A 36 -1.73 -14.71 -15.59
N PHE A 37 -1.30 -13.47 -15.73
CA PHE A 37 -2.14 -12.29 -15.99
C PHE A 37 -1.81 -11.66 -17.34
N ARG A 38 -1.82 -12.52 -18.36
CA ARG A 38 -1.20 -12.29 -19.68
C ARG A 38 -1.87 -11.24 -20.57
N THR A 39 -2.90 -10.52 -20.08
CA THR A 39 -3.68 -9.62 -20.93
C THR A 39 -4.06 -8.34 -20.18
N ALA A 40 -3.88 -7.18 -20.83
CA ALA A 40 -4.37 -5.88 -20.35
C ALA A 40 -5.85 -5.89 -19.90
N GLY A 41 -6.67 -6.78 -20.48
CA GLY A 41 -8.05 -7.03 -20.08
C GLY A 41 -8.21 -7.48 -18.62
N HIS A 42 -7.33 -8.34 -18.11
CA HIS A 42 -7.39 -8.81 -16.71
C HIS A 42 -7.15 -7.67 -15.72
N PHE A 43 -6.15 -6.82 -15.97
CA PHE A 43 -5.88 -5.68 -15.09
C PHE A 43 -6.96 -4.61 -15.15
N THR A 44 -7.50 -4.36 -16.35
CA THR A 44 -8.64 -3.45 -16.51
C THR A 44 -9.88 -3.95 -15.76
N GLU A 45 -10.15 -5.25 -15.85
CA GLU A 45 -11.24 -5.89 -15.12
C GLU A 45 -10.98 -5.87 -13.60
N ALA A 46 -9.77 -6.18 -13.15
CA ALA A 46 -9.35 -6.10 -11.75
C ALA A 46 -9.53 -4.71 -11.13
N LEU A 47 -9.22 -3.65 -11.87
CA LEU A 47 -9.46 -2.26 -11.45
C LEU A 47 -10.96 -1.96 -11.26
N THR A 48 -11.83 -2.73 -11.92
CA THR A 48 -13.30 -2.57 -11.86
C THR A 48 -13.92 -3.51 -10.82
N LYS A 49 -13.40 -4.74 -10.67
CA LYS A 49 -13.91 -5.78 -9.76
C LYS A 49 -13.40 -5.69 -8.32
N GLY A 50 -12.56 -4.70 -8.00
CA GLY A 50 -12.08 -4.48 -6.62
C GLY A 50 -10.96 -5.42 -6.20
N SER A 51 -10.18 -5.95 -7.15
CA SER A 51 -9.00 -6.77 -6.87
C SER A 51 -7.80 -5.95 -6.41
N PHE A 52 -7.88 -4.62 -6.41
CA PHE A 52 -6.86 -3.76 -5.82
C PHE A 52 -7.27 -3.28 -4.43
N ALA A 53 -6.27 -3.11 -3.57
CA ALA A 53 -6.44 -2.56 -2.22
C ALA A 53 -5.41 -1.47 -1.94
N LEU A 54 -5.81 -0.51 -1.12
CA LEU A 54 -4.94 0.55 -0.61
C LEU A 54 -4.57 0.27 0.85
N PHE A 55 -3.28 0.38 1.13
CA PHE A 55 -2.71 0.37 2.47
C PHE A 55 -2.13 1.76 2.73
N CYS A 56 -1.92 2.09 4.00
CA CYS A 56 -1.26 3.33 4.37
C CYS A 56 -0.18 3.09 5.42
N GLN A 57 0.91 3.85 5.33
CA GLN A 57 1.95 3.91 6.35
C GLN A 57 2.01 5.34 6.90
N PRO A 58 1.87 5.53 8.22
CA PRO A 58 2.04 6.84 8.83
C PRO A 58 3.47 7.36 8.68
N ILE A 59 3.60 8.61 8.25
CA ILE A 59 4.85 9.37 8.29
C ILE A 59 4.79 10.26 9.53
N VAL A 60 5.73 10.06 10.46
CA VAL A 60 5.76 10.76 11.76
C VAL A 60 6.96 11.71 11.84
N PRO A 61 6.81 12.89 12.47
CA PRO A 61 7.91 13.83 12.64
C PRO A 61 8.99 13.24 13.57
N VAL A 62 10.26 13.54 13.26
CA VAL A 62 11.41 13.09 14.06
C VAL A 62 11.56 13.91 15.35
N GLU A 63 11.36 15.23 15.28
CA GLU A 63 11.33 16.12 16.44
C GLU A 63 9.90 16.55 16.74
N SER A 64 9.41 16.20 17.93
CA SER A 64 8.01 16.38 18.31
C SER A 64 7.77 17.77 18.91
N ALA A 65 7.34 18.71 18.07
CA ALA A 65 6.67 19.91 18.52
C ALA A 65 5.32 20.05 17.80
N LYS A 66 4.30 19.37 18.33
CA LYS A 66 2.87 19.65 18.06
C LYS A 66 2.51 19.80 16.57
N VAL A 67 2.73 18.76 15.79
CA VAL A 67 2.19 18.71 14.43
C VAL A 67 0.89 17.92 14.48
N ASP A 68 -0.25 18.60 14.35
CA ASP A 68 -1.59 17.99 14.26
C ASP A 68 -1.85 17.34 12.89
N TYR A 69 -0.90 17.43 11.95
CA TYR A 69 -1.01 16.82 10.63
C TYR A 69 -0.62 15.35 10.65
N LYS A 70 -1.52 14.52 10.11
CA LYS A 70 -1.27 13.09 9.87
C LYS A 70 -0.86 12.91 8.41
N TYR A 71 0.43 12.70 8.19
CA TYR A 71 0.94 12.33 6.87
C TYR A 71 0.82 10.81 6.69
N LEU A 72 0.34 10.39 5.54
CA LEU A 72 0.16 8.99 5.18
C LEU A 72 0.80 8.76 3.80
N GLU A 73 1.65 7.75 3.71
CA GLU A 73 2.07 7.19 2.43
C GLU A 73 1.09 6.10 2.00
N ILE A 74 0.61 6.16 0.77
CA ILE A 74 -0.38 5.20 0.24
C ILE A 74 0.33 4.13 -0.59
N PHE A 75 0.05 2.86 -0.29
CA PHE A 75 0.60 1.71 -0.99
C PHE A 75 -0.49 0.90 -1.67
N VAL A 76 -0.34 0.66 -2.96
CA VAL A 76 -1.22 -0.21 -3.73
C VAL A 76 -0.82 -1.67 -3.54
N ARG A 77 -1.81 -2.54 -3.37
CA ARG A 77 -1.65 -4.00 -3.38
C ARG A 77 -2.65 -4.61 -4.36
N PHE A 78 -2.26 -5.69 -5.00
CA PHE A 78 -3.14 -6.49 -5.86
C PHE A 78 -3.52 -7.78 -5.12
N ARG A 79 -4.81 -8.06 -5.02
CA ARG A 79 -5.40 -9.25 -4.38
C ARG A 79 -5.63 -10.32 -5.44
N GLU A 80 -4.96 -11.45 -5.27
CA GLU A 80 -5.25 -12.68 -6.02
C GLU A 80 -6.43 -13.45 -5.41
N GLU A 81 -6.97 -14.43 -6.13
CA GLU A 81 -8.12 -15.25 -5.70
C GLU A 81 -7.85 -16.07 -4.42
N GLU A 82 -6.58 -16.35 -4.09
CA GLU A 82 -6.17 -17.06 -2.87
C GLU A 82 -5.81 -16.11 -1.70
N ASP A 83 -6.36 -14.89 -1.66
CA ASP A 83 -6.04 -13.85 -0.66
C ASP A 83 -4.56 -13.44 -0.60
N LYS A 84 -3.77 -13.80 -1.62
CA LYS A 84 -2.38 -13.36 -1.75
C LYS A 84 -2.34 -11.89 -2.15
N LEU A 85 -1.67 -11.08 -1.32
CA LEU A 85 -1.39 -9.67 -1.60
C LEU A 85 -0.07 -9.52 -2.32
N LEU A 86 -0.13 -9.20 -3.61
CA LEU A 86 1.02 -8.93 -4.44
C LEU A 86 1.48 -7.47 -4.26
N PRO A 87 2.79 -7.22 -4.11
CA PRO A 87 3.35 -5.89 -3.97
C PRO A 87 3.45 -5.19 -5.32
N PRO A 88 3.62 -3.86 -5.32
CA PRO A 88 3.84 -3.07 -6.53
C PRO A 88 4.92 -3.65 -7.45
N GLY A 89 6.06 -4.06 -6.88
CA GLY A 89 7.21 -4.55 -7.66
C GLY A 89 6.93 -5.77 -8.55
N THR A 90 5.85 -6.52 -8.29
CA THR A 90 5.54 -7.71 -9.09
C THR A 90 4.55 -7.46 -10.23
N PHE A 91 3.69 -6.43 -10.13
CA PHE A 91 2.67 -6.14 -11.16
C PHE A 91 2.86 -4.80 -11.88
N PHE A 92 3.62 -3.85 -11.31
CA PHE A 92 3.92 -2.57 -11.97
C PHE A 92 4.62 -2.74 -13.33
N PRO A 93 5.62 -3.63 -13.50
CA PRO A 93 6.24 -3.84 -14.81
C PRO A 93 5.23 -4.23 -15.88
N ILE A 94 4.22 -5.02 -15.52
CA ILE A 94 3.15 -5.46 -16.45
C ILE A 94 2.21 -4.30 -16.77
N LEU A 95 1.84 -3.49 -15.78
CA LEU A 95 1.02 -2.29 -16.00
C LEU A 95 1.74 -1.29 -16.89
N GLU A 96 3.04 -1.09 -16.70
CA GLU A 96 3.88 -0.21 -17.52
C GLU A 96 3.97 -0.70 -18.97
N ALA A 97 4.28 -2.00 -19.16
CA ALA A 97 4.35 -2.62 -20.47
C ALA A 97 3.02 -2.56 -21.25
N ASN A 98 1.89 -2.51 -20.54
CA ASN A 98 0.55 -2.41 -21.12
C ASN A 98 -0.05 -0.99 -21.09
N HIS A 99 0.73 0.02 -20.69
CA HIS A 99 0.29 1.43 -20.58
C HIS A 99 -0.95 1.65 -19.67
N LEU A 100 -1.10 0.82 -18.63
CA LEU A 100 -2.23 0.84 -17.70
C LEU A 100 -1.97 1.66 -16.44
N THR A 101 -0.74 2.16 -16.23
CA THR A 101 -0.40 2.98 -15.06
C THR A 101 -1.32 4.19 -14.86
N PRO A 102 -1.77 4.94 -15.90
CA PRO A 102 -2.68 6.07 -15.69
C PRO A 102 -4.08 5.66 -15.22
N LEU A 103 -4.51 4.44 -15.57
CA LEU A 103 -5.79 3.89 -15.08
C LEU A 103 -5.68 3.53 -13.61
N LEU A 104 -4.56 2.95 -13.20
CA LEU A 104 -4.28 2.69 -11.80
C LEU A 104 -4.23 4.00 -11.01
N ASP A 105 -3.52 5.03 -11.49
CA ASP A 105 -3.42 6.32 -10.79
C ASP A 105 -4.80 6.95 -10.53
N ARG A 106 -5.67 6.95 -11.55
CA ARG A 106 -7.05 7.44 -11.42
C ARG A 106 -7.85 6.62 -10.42
N TRP A 107 -7.67 5.30 -10.43
CA TRP A 107 -8.29 4.42 -9.45
C TRP A 107 -7.81 4.75 -8.03
N VAL A 108 -6.49 4.86 -7.80
CA VAL A 108 -5.91 5.19 -6.49
C VAL A 108 -6.45 6.50 -5.96
N VAL A 109 -6.39 7.58 -6.75
CA VAL A 109 -6.88 8.90 -6.33
C VAL A 109 -8.36 8.85 -5.96
N ARG A 110 -9.19 8.18 -6.77
CA ARG A 110 -10.62 8.02 -6.49
C ARG A 110 -10.86 7.29 -5.16
N GLU A 111 -10.18 6.17 -4.93
CA GLU A 111 -10.36 5.39 -3.70
C GLU A 111 -9.85 6.14 -2.46
N VAL A 112 -8.74 6.89 -2.57
CA VAL A 112 -8.22 7.75 -1.49
C VAL A 112 -9.22 8.87 -1.15
N LEU A 113 -9.80 9.52 -2.17
CA LEU A 113 -10.81 10.57 -1.96
C LEU A 113 -12.08 10.00 -1.31
N ARG A 114 -12.56 8.84 -1.78
CA ARG A 114 -13.71 8.15 -1.17
C ARG A 114 -13.45 7.83 0.30
N TRP A 115 -12.31 7.18 0.57
CA TRP A 115 -11.89 6.87 1.93
C TRP A 115 -11.78 8.11 2.82
N SER A 116 -11.26 9.22 2.28
CA SER A 116 -11.10 10.47 3.04
C SER A 116 -12.45 11.06 3.46
N VAL A 117 -13.46 11.01 2.59
CA VAL A 117 -14.84 11.46 2.90
C VAL A 117 -15.49 10.56 3.95
N ASP A 118 -15.35 9.23 3.81
CA ASP A 118 -15.87 8.27 4.78
C ASP A 118 -15.23 8.47 6.16
N LYS A 119 -13.92 8.79 6.17
CA LYS A 119 -13.15 9.07 7.38
C LYS A 119 -13.60 10.36 8.06
N GLN A 120 -13.84 11.44 7.31
CA GLN A 120 -14.39 12.69 7.85
C GLN A 120 -15.77 12.48 8.49
N SER A 121 -16.64 11.69 7.84
CA SER A 121 -17.98 11.38 8.36
C SER A 121 -17.92 10.59 9.67
N SER A 122 -16.96 9.67 9.79
CA SER A 122 -16.81 8.80 10.97
C SER A 122 -15.95 9.40 12.09
N GLN A 123 -15.12 10.41 11.77
CA GLN A 123 -14.20 11.08 12.70
C GLN A 123 -14.23 12.59 12.42
N PRO A 124 -15.08 13.38 13.10
CA PRO A 124 -15.26 14.81 12.81
C PRO A 124 -13.99 15.66 12.98
N ASN A 125 -13.04 15.19 13.79
CA ASN A 125 -11.72 15.80 13.99
C ASN A 125 -10.66 15.32 12.99
N TRP A 126 -11.02 14.48 12.03
CA TRP A 126 -10.17 14.15 10.90
C TRP A 126 -10.23 15.28 9.89
N HIS A 127 -9.12 16.01 9.77
CA HIS A 127 -8.97 17.06 8.78
C HIS A 127 -7.91 16.60 7.76
N ILE A 128 -8.21 16.81 6.47
CA ILE A 128 -7.21 16.65 5.43
C ILE A 128 -6.17 17.76 5.67
N PRO A 129 -4.88 17.44 5.86
CA PRO A 129 -3.83 18.45 5.95
C PRO A 129 -3.93 19.39 4.74
N ARG A 130 -4.06 20.69 5.01
CA ARG A 130 -4.16 21.74 3.99
C ARG A 130 -2.79 22.32 3.67
#